data_AF-Q1AT00-F1
#
_entry.id   AF-Q1AT00-F1
#
_cell.length_a   1.000
_cell.length_b   1.000
_cell.length_c   1.000
_cell.angle_alpha   90.00
_cell.angle_beta   90.00
_cell.angle_gamma   90.00
#
_symmetry.space_group_name_H-M   'P 1'
#
loop_
_entity.id
_entity.type
_entity.pdbx_description
1 polymer ?
#
loop_
_entity_poly.entity_id
_entity_poly.type
_entity_poly.pdbx_seq_one_letter_code
_entity_poly.pdbx_strand_id
1 'polypeptide(L)'
;MRATLLTLLLVLAALAAPPGAASAAPEPPDRPVVLVLVDGLSWEEVQQNPALRRLFEEGAAAALSIVQGGRPADPRAAYLLLGAGSRADTTALPRRLPRSPAAAAREISERVPTVRPGSLGEVLRRSGVEVAAVGAEARAVAMDREGRVPLLYGGEAPLRALEAALAEGAGFVAAEAAGPAEAGRLVAAASRSGALVAVASPNAPPGAPNLTPFAIAGRRGLLYSPSTRTAGLLAGQDVAPTLLARMGLEAPPEMQGRPAKARPGSPEDARRLSERLSFVAEERHRTAAWALALSLLPFGAFLLALRGREAAGPCLLALAAMPAATLPAAALPPASPLPVAALIAGLSAVVAWVLWRLAGGGLAAAAAALLANAGVLAADAAAGGELMRFSILGYNPAYGARFYGIGNECSAILAGSLAAGLGALAALRRPRAAPLALAGGAAVAAVGLPTMGADVGGSLALGLGLGATAGLVRGGGVRAAAGWATAGGAAAAALFAASPLLFPGASHGSRAAAGEVGLRDMALRKLELALATFESWPLLLLLAALSAAVWAGWRRARGTPLAAGLAGAALTAALYAALNDSGLLAGLYALFYPAVAALLVLAGALKVPRPRQTPPAPGRCCARRPSRRRGG
;
A
#
# COMPACT_ATOMS: atom_id res chain seq x y z
N MET A 1 -4.68 34.39 17.92
CA MET A 1 -6.14 34.57 18.10
C MET A 1 -6.99 33.97 16.99
N ARG A 2 -6.68 34.16 15.69
CA ARG A 2 -7.49 33.59 14.60
C ARG A 2 -7.47 32.05 14.49
N ALA A 3 -6.37 31.40 14.88
CA ALA A 3 -6.27 29.93 14.87
C ALA A 3 -7.12 29.28 15.98
N THR A 4 -7.17 29.87 17.18
CA THR A 4 -7.89 29.35 18.35
C THR A 4 -9.41 29.43 18.20
N LEU A 5 -9.90 30.46 17.50
CA LEU A 5 -11.34 30.65 17.24
C LEU A 5 -11.88 29.63 16.23
N LEU A 6 -11.06 29.23 15.24
CA LEU A 6 -11.42 28.22 14.25
C LEU A 6 -11.52 26.83 14.87
N THR A 7 -10.65 26.51 15.83
CA THR A 7 -10.68 25.25 16.57
C THR A 7 -11.93 25.13 17.45
N LEU A 8 -12.36 26.24 18.08
CA LEU A 8 -13.55 26.25 18.93
C LEU A 8 -14.85 26.09 18.11
N LEU A 9 -14.92 26.70 16.93
CA LEU A 9 -16.06 26.56 16.01
C LEU A 9 -16.20 25.15 15.43
N LEU A 10 -15.08 24.46 15.16
CA LEU A 10 -15.08 23.07 14.71
C LEU A 10 -15.50 22.09 15.81
N VAL A 11 -15.16 22.36 17.06
CA VAL A 11 -15.59 21.55 18.22
C VAL A 11 -17.09 21.71 18.48
N LEU A 12 -17.62 22.93 18.40
CA LEU A 12 -19.05 23.20 18.58
C LEU A 12 -19.92 22.58 17.46
N ALA A 13 -19.42 22.50 16.22
CA ALA A 13 -20.10 21.82 15.13
C ALA A 13 -20.15 20.29 15.30
N ALA A 14 -19.16 19.70 15.98
CA ALA A 14 -19.11 18.26 16.25
C ALA A 14 -20.08 17.82 17.38
N LEU A 15 -20.49 18.75 18.25
CA LEU A 15 -21.42 18.50 19.36
C LEU A 15 -22.90 18.59 18.96
N ALA A 16 -23.22 19.02 17.73
CA ALA A 16 -24.58 19.24 17.25
C ALA A 16 -25.13 18.11 16.34
N ALA A 17 -24.51 16.93 16.34
CA ALA A 17 -25.01 15.80 15.57
C ALA A 17 -26.34 15.28 16.16
N PRO A 18 -27.42 15.14 15.37
CA PRO A 18 -28.70 14.65 15.87
C PRO A 18 -28.60 13.19 16.30
N PRO A 19 -29.35 12.76 17.34
CA PRO A 19 -29.43 11.36 17.72
C PRO A 19 -30.03 10.54 16.57
N GLY A 20 -29.37 9.43 16.22
CA GLY A 20 -29.81 8.52 15.17
C GLY A 20 -31.20 7.95 15.48
N ALA A 21 -32.10 8.03 14.50
CA ALA A 21 -33.43 7.44 14.59
C ALA A 21 -33.32 5.92 14.80
N ALA A 22 -34.03 5.39 15.81
CA ALA A 22 -34.17 3.96 16.00
C ALA A 22 -34.94 3.37 14.81
N SER A 23 -34.27 2.52 14.03
CA SER A 23 -34.88 1.80 12.91
C SER A 23 -35.82 0.71 13.44
N ALA A 24 -37.01 0.62 12.85
CA ALA A 24 -37.95 -0.47 13.09
C ALA A 24 -37.30 -1.83 12.73
N ALA A 25 -37.81 -2.90 13.33
CA ALA A 25 -37.35 -4.26 13.05
C ALA A 25 -37.46 -4.55 11.54
N PRO A 26 -36.40 -5.08 10.89
CA PRO A 26 -36.41 -5.33 9.46
C PRO A 26 -37.43 -6.40 9.10
N GLU A 27 -38.21 -6.17 8.05
CA GLU A 27 -39.04 -7.21 7.42
C GLU A 27 -38.13 -8.31 6.84
N PRO A 28 -38.58 -9.58 6.84
CA PRO A 28 -37.82 -10.67 6.23
C PRO A 28 -37.56 -10.39 4.75
N PRO A 29 -36.42 -10.85 4.20
CA PRO A 29 -36.07 -10.58 2.82
C PRO A 29 -37.10 -11.17 1.84
N ASP A 30 -37.51 -10.40 0.82
CA ASP A 30 -38.47 -10.79 -0.22
C ASP A 30 -38.11 -12.07 -0.99
N ARG A 31 -36.85 -12.52 -0.90
CA ARG A 31 -36.33 -13.72 -1.55
C ARG A 31 -35.17 -14.32 -0.74
N PRO A 32 -35.00 -15.65 -0.75
CA PRO A 32 -33.86 -16.28 -0.09
C PRO A 32 -32.54 -15.91 -0.79
N VAL A 33 -31.44 -15.88 -0.03
CA VAL A 33 -30.08 -15.67 -0.54
C VAL A 33 -29.30 -16.98 -0.45
N VAL A 34 -28.68 -17.38 -1.57
CA VAL A 34 -27.83 -18.58 -1.62
C VAL A 34 -26.39 -18.18 -1.94
N LEU A 35 -25.48 -18.47 -1.02
CA LEU A 35 -24.03 -18.32 -1.21
C LEU A 35 -23.42 -19.68 -1.55
N VAL A 36 -23.03 -19.86 -2.80
CA VAL A 36 -22.29 -21.04 -3.25
C VAL A 36 -20.80 -20.82 -3.03
N LEU A 37 -20.17 -21.72 -2.30
CA LEU A 37 -18.76 -21.70 -1.93
C LEU A 37 -18.03 -22.80 -2.69
N VAL A 38 -16.99 -22.42 -3.43
CA VAL A 38 -16.19 -23.36 -4.22
C VAL A 38 -14.73 -22.96 -4.20
N ASP A 39 -13.86 -23.81 -3.68
CA ASP A 39 -12.43 -23.52 -3.69
C ASP A 39 -11.82 -23.66 -5.09
N GLY A 40 -10.78 -22.87 -5.35
CA GLY A 40 -9.99 -22.97 -6.58
C GLY A 40 -10.67 -22.44 -7.85
N LEU A 41 -11.85 -21.80 -7.75
CA LEU A 41 -12.53 -21.27 -8.92
C LEU A 41 -11.64 -20.27 -9.68
N SER A 42 -11.51 -20.47 -10.98
CA SER A 42 -10.78 -19.61 -11.92
C SER A 42 -11.71 -18.94 -12.93
N TRP A 43 -11.26 -17.85 -13.55
CA TRP A 43 -12.01 -17.18 -14.61
C TRP A 43 -12.24 -18.05 -15.85
N GLU A 44 -11.34 -18.99 -16.13
CA GLU A 44 -11.49 -19.95 -17.23
C GLU A 44 -12.65 -20.92 -16.94
N GLU A 45 -12.74 -21.45 -15.73
CA GLU A 45 -13.83 -22.34 -15.32
C GLU A 45 -15.19 -21.63 -15.29
N VAL A 46 -15.22 -20.36 -14.88
CA VAL A 46 -16.42 -19.51 -14.98
C VAL A 46 -16.89 -19.41 -16.42
N GLN A 47 -15.97 -19.26 -17.37
CA GLN A 47 -16.32 -19.23 -18.79
C GLN A 47 -16.78 -20.60 -19.29
N GLN A 48 -16.14 -21.70 -18.90
CA GLN A 48 -16.50 -23.03 -19.38
C GLN A 48 -17.87 -23.52 -18.86
N ASN A 49 -18.32 -23.07 -17.69
CA ASN A 49 -19.59 -23.48 -17.10
C ASN A 49 -20.74 -22.52 -17.47
N PRO A 50 -21.80 -22.96 -18.18
CA PRO A 50 -22.88 -22.08 -18.63
C PRO A 50 -23.65 -21.36 -17.51
N ALA A 51 -23.87 -22.03 -16.37
CA ALA A 51 -24.60 -21.44 -15.25
C ALA A 51 -23.76 -20.37 -14.53
N LEU A 52 -22.46 -20.62 -14.35
CA LEU A 52 -21.54 -19.62 -13.80
C LEU A 52 -21.37 -18.44 -14.75
N ARG A 53 -21.14 -18.70 -16.05
CA ARG A 53 -21.02 -17.66 -17.07
C ARG A 53 -22.23 -16.72 -17.04
N ARG A 54 -23.45 -17.29 -17.06
CA ARG A 54 -24.70 -16.54 -17.00
C ARG A 54 -24.81 -15.70 -15.72
N LEU A 55 -24.48 -16.27 -14.56
CA LEU A 55 -24.48 -15.52 -13.30
C LEU A 55 -23.54 -14.31 -13.34
N PHE A 56 -22.34 -14.47 -13.90
CA PHE A 56 -21.38 -13.37 -14.01
C PHE A 56 -21.86 -12.32 -15.04
N GLU A 57 -22.41 -12.72 -16.17
CA GLU A 57 -22.89 -11.82 -17.24
C GLU A 57 -24.13 -11.01 -16.86
N GLU A 58 -25.07 -11.62 -16.15
CA GLU A 58 -26.34 -11.01 -15.72
C GLU A 58 -26.23 -10.36 -14.32
N GLY A 59 -25.25 -10.77 -13.51
CA GLY A 59 -24.98 -10.27 -12.17
C GLY A 59 -23.88 -9.21 -12.10
N ALA A 60 -23.46 -8.91 -10.87
CA ALA A 60 -22.35 -8.01 -10.59
C ALA A 60 -21.10 -8.83 -10.27
N ALA A 61 -20.04 -8.66 -11.06
CA ALA A 61 -18.80 -9.42 -10.96
C ALA A 61 -17.65 -8.62 -10.34
N ALA A 62 -16.71 -9.32 -9.70
CA ALA A 62 -15.43 -8.78 -9.26
C ALA A 62 -14.37 -9.88 -9.09
N ALA A 63 -13.10 -9.47 -9.08
CA ALA A 63 -12.02 -10.24 -8.48
C ALA A 63 -12.08 -10.06 -6.94
N LEU A 64 -12.10 -11.16 -6.22
CA LEU A 64 -12.15 -11.23 -4.76
C LEU A 64 -10.73 -11.36 -4.20
N SER A 65 -10.28 -10.36 -3.46
CA SER A 65 -9.08 -10.44 -2.62
C SER A 65 -9.42 -11.10 -1.30
N ILE A 66 -9.00 -12.34 -1.12
CA ILE A 66 -9.53 -13.23 -0.07
C ILE A 66 -9.02 -12.87 1.32
N VAL A 67 -7.70 -12.87 1.51
CA VAL A 67 -7.02 -12.69 2.80
C VAL A 67 -5.87 -11.70 2.69
N GLN A 68 -5.41 -11.20 3.83
CA GLN A 68 -4.21 -10.37 3.90
C GLN A 68 -2.95 -11.23 4.09
N GLY A 69 -1.94 -11.04 3.25
CA GLY A 69 -0.68 -11.77 3.27
C GLY A 69 -0.68 -12.97 2.32
N GLY A 70 0.01 -14.03 2.73
CA GLY A 70 0.06 -15.31 2.02
C GLY A 70 -1.17 -16.17 2.27
N ARG A 71 -1.21 -17.38 1.71
CA ARG A 71 -2.26 -18.36 2.00
C ARG A 71 -2.27 -18.72 3.50
N PRO A 72 -3.45 -18.83 4.15
CA PRO A 72 -3.53 -19.32 5.52
C PRO A 72 -2.95 -20.73 5.63
N ALA A 73 -2.29 -21.04 6.75
CA ALA A 73 -1.77 -22.38 7.00
C ALA A 73 -2.89 -23.44 7.09
N ASP A 74 -4.05 -23.05 7.65
CA ASP A 74 -5.29 -23.84 7.62
C ASP A 74 -6.33 -23.11 6.74
N PRO A 75 -6.75 -23.68 5.59
CA PRO A 75 -7.62 -22.99 4.62
C PRO A 75 -9.01 -22.65 5.18
N ARG A 76 -9.44 -23.33 6.25
CA ARG A 76 -10.73 -23.07 6.93
C ARG A 76 -10.80 -21.67 7.54
N ALA A 77 -9.64 -21.05 7.79
CA ALA A 77 -9.58 -19.68 8.27
C ALA A 77 -10.21 -18.69 7.27
N ALA A 78 -10.10 -18.94 5.96
CA ALA A 78 -10.69 -18.06 4.96
C ALA A 78 -12.22 -18.03 5.01
N TYR A 79 -12.85 -19.19 5.25
CA TYR A 79 -14.30 -19.31 5.43
C TYR A 79 -14.77 -18.57 6.69
N LEU A 80 -14.06 -18.72 7.81
CA LEU A 80 -14.36 -18.02 9.06
C LEU A 80 -14.25 -16.50 8.91
N LEU A 81 -13.23 -16.01 8.20
CA LEU A 81 -13.05 -14.58 7.91
C LEU A 81 -14.16 -14.02 7.00
N LEU A 82 -14.59 -14.81 6.00
CA LEU A 82 -15.68 -14.44 5.10
C LEU A 82 -16.98 -14.19 5.88
N GLY A 83 -17.37 -15.11 6.77
CA GLY A 83 -18.55 -14.96 7.64
C GLY A 83 -18.38 -13.91 8.74
N ALA A 84 -17.15 -13.63 9.17
CA ALA A 84 -16.84 -12.56 10.12
C ALA A 84 -16.99 -11.15 9.53
N GLY A 85 -17.08 -11.01 8.20
CA GLY A 85 -17.01 -9.71 7.53
C GLY A 85 -15.75 -8.92 7.87
N SER A 86 -14.64 -9.64 8.10
CA SER A 86 -13.39 -9.11 8.66
C SER A 86 -12.18 -9.70 7.96
N ARG A 87 -11.06 -8.98 7.97
CA ARG A 87 -9.78 -9.48 7.46
C ARG A 87 -8.77 -9.61 8.58
N ALA A 88 -7.83 -10.53 8.40
CA ALA A 88 -6.64 -10.69 9.23
C ALA A 88 -5.44 -11.01 8.35
N ASP A 89 -4.27 -10.54 8.81
CA ASP A 89 -2.99 -11.00 8.30
C ASP A 89 -2.82 -12.48 8.63
N THR A 90 -2.56 -13.30 7.62
CA THR A 90 -2.45 -14.76 7.76
C THR A 90 -1.32 -15.21 8.66
N THR A 91 -0.30 -14.37 8.88
CA THR A 91 0.77 -14.67 9.84
C THR A 91 0.31 -14.56 11.30
N ALA A 92 -0.79 -13.86 11.57
CA ALA A 92 -1.41 -13.79 12.90
C ALA A 92 -2.36 -14.96 13.19
N LEU A 93 -2.78 -15.69 12.15
CA LEU A 93 -3.77 -16.75 12.29
C LEU A 93 -3.14 -18.04 12.86
N PRO A 94 -3.94 -18.88 13.54
CA PRO A 94 -3.50 -20.20 13.95
C PRO A 94 -3.00 -21.04 12.78
N ARG A 95 -1.91 -21.78 13.01
CA ARG A 95 -1.37 -22.70 11.99
C ARG A 95 -2.27 -23.90 11.72
N ARG A 96 -3.03 -24.33 12.73
CA ARG A 96 -4.02 -25.41 12.67
C ARG A 96 -5.21 -25.00 13.49
N LEU A 97 -6.41 -25.22 12.96
CA LEU A 97 -7.64 -24.93 13.66
C LEU A 97 -8.24 -26.21 14.28
N PRO A 98 -8.98 -26.10 15.40
CA PRO A 98 -9.82 -27.16 15.93
C PRO A 98 -10.80 -27.69 14.88
N ARG A 99 -11.24 -28.94 15.04
CA ARG A 99 -12.24 -29.54 14.13
C ARG A 99 -13.60 -28.85 14.22
N SER A 100 -13.99 -28.41 15.42
CA SER A 100 -15.25 -27.70 15.63
C SER A 100 -15.15 -26.26 15.13
N PRO A 101 -16.05 -25.80 14.24
CA PRO A 101 -16.08 -24.41 13.76
C PRO A 101 -16.15 -23.37 14.90
N ALA A 102 -16.93 -23.64 15.95
CA ALA A 102 -17.03 -22.74 17.11
C ALA A 102 -15.70 -22.64 17.89
N ALA A 103 -14.98 -23.75 18.04
CA ALA A 103 -13.68 -23.74 18.71
C ALA A 103 -12.63 -23.01 17.84
N ALA A 104 -12.66 -23.22 16.52
CA ALA A 104 -11.81 -22.49 15.58
C ALA A 104 -12.10 -20.98 15.59
N ALA A 105 -13.37 -20.59 15.66
CA ALA A 105 -13.78 -19.19 15.79
C ALA A 105 -13.22 -18.53 17.06
N ARG A 106 -13.30 -19.24 18.21
CA ARG A 106 -12.74 -18.76 19.47
C ARG A 106 -11.23 -18.56 19.39
N GLU A 107 -10.49 -19.54 18.85
CA GLU A 107 -9.04 -19.44 18.74
C GLU A 107 -8.61 -18.27 17.82
N ILE A 108 -9.33 -18.04 16.70
CA ILE A 108 -9.07 -16.87 15.86
C ILE A 108 -9.34 -15.57 16.62
N SER A 109 -10.44 -15.50 17.37
CA SER A 109 -10.83 -14.29 18.11
C SER A 109 -9.86 -13.98 19.26
N GLU A 110 -9.34 -15.01 19.94
CA GLU A 110 -8.33 -14.87 21.00
C GLU A 110 -7.01 -14.33 20.44
N ARG A 111 -6.63 -14.77 19.25
CA ARG A 111 -5.36 -14.41 18.60
C ARG A 111 -5.44 -13.07 17.85
N VAL A 112 -6.62 -12.75 17.32
CA VAL A 112 -6.91 -11.52 16.58
C VAL A 112 -8.23 -10.92 17.10
N PRO A 113 -8.21 -10.13 18.19
CA PRO A 113 -9.42 -9.62 18.84
C PRO A 113 -10.35 -8.76 17.97
N THR A 114 -9.82 -8.22 16.87
CA THR A 114 -10.58 -7.42 15.90
C THR A 114 -11.38 -8.27 14.91
N VAL A 115 -11.31 -9.60 15.00
CA VAL A 115 -12.02 -10.54 14.13
C VAL A 115 -13.01 -11.33 14.98
N ARG A 116 -14.28 -11.36 14.54
CA ARG A 116 -15.36 -12.06 15.24
C ARG A 116 -16.06 -13.03 14.29
N PRO A 117 -15.58 -14.28 14.14
CA PRO A 117 -16.27 -15.26 13.31
C PRO A 117 -17.66 -15.56 13.88
N GLY A 118 -18.62 -15.79 12.99
CA GLY A 118 -20.03 -15.98 13.32
C GLY A 118 -20.89 -14.70 13.35
N SER A 119 -20.31 -13.52 13.05
CA SER A 119 -21.06 -12.26 12.99
C SER A 119 -22.18 -12.28 11.93
N LEU A 120 -21.98 -12.92 10.77
CA LEU A 120 -23.03 -13.05 9.76
C LEU A 120 -24.22 -13.86 10.29
N GLY A 121 -23.99 -15.07 10.79
CA GLY A 121 -25.05 -15.93 11.34
C GLY A 121 -25.78 -15.29 12.51
N GLU A 122 -25.07 -14.57 13.37
CA GLU A 122 -25.67 -13.85 14.51
C GLU A 122 -26.62 -12.73 14.07
N VAL A 123 -26.28 -11.98 13.01
CA VAL A 123 -27.17 -10.94 12.46
C VAL A 123 -28.41 -11.56 11.82
N LEU A 124 -28.22 -12.63 11.05
CA LEU A 124 -29.33 -13.35 10.40
C LEU A 124 -30.31 -13.91 11.45
N ARG A 125 -29.78 -14.56 12.49
CA ARG A 125 -30.55 -15.09 13.62
C ARG A 125 -31.35 -14.00 14.35
N ARG A 126 -30.72 -12.86 14.64
CA ARG A 126 -31.38 -11.72 15.31
C ARG A 126 -32.47 -11.08 14.44
N SER A 127 -32.34 -11.18 13.12
CA SER A 127 -33.30 -10.65 12.16
C SER A 127 -34.41 -11.67 11.81
N GLY A 128 -34.48 -12.80 12.53
CA GLY A 128 -35.49 -13.83 12.29
C GLY A 128 -35.32 -14.58 10.97
N VAL A 129 -34.13 -14.52 10.34
CA VAL A 129 -33.85 -15.23 9.10
C VAL A 129 -33.44 -16.66 9.42
N GLU A 130 -34.16 -17.63 8.85
CA GLU A 130 -33.80 -19.04 8.95
C GLU A 130 -32.53 -19.33 8.12
N VAL A 131 -31.50 -19.87 8.77
CA VAL A 131 -30.17 -20.07 8.18
C VAL A 131 -29.90 -21.55 7.96
N ALA A 132 -29.44 -21.89 6.76
CA ALA A 132 -28.99 -23.22 6.40
C ALA A 132 -27.51 -23.27 5.99
N ALA A 133 -26.86 -24.39 6.31
CA ALA A 133 -25.52 -24.71 5.83
C ALA A 133 -25.49 -26.12 5.23
N VAL A 134 -24.94 -26.22 4.02
CA VAL A 134 -24.74 -27.49 3.30
C VAL A 134 -23.23 -27.73 3.19
N GLY A 135 -22.71 -28.63 4.01
CA GLY A 135 -21.27 -28.89 4.12
C GLY A 135 -20.59 -28.25 5.33
N ALA A 136 -19.37 -28.72 5.64
CA ALA A 136 -18.65 -28.34 6.84
C ALA A 136 -18.05 -26.94 6.72
N GLU A 137 -17.55 -26.57 5.53
CA GLU A 137 -16.97 -25.25 5.29
C GLU A 137 -18.05 -24.18 5.14
N ALA A 138 -19.21 -24.54 4.56
CA ALA A 138 -20.39 -23.69 4.57
C ALA A 138 -20.87 -23.36 5.99
N ARG A 139 -20.81 -24.32 6.91
CA ARG A 139 -21.13 -24.09 8.33
C ARG A 139 -20.21 -23.05 8.95
N ALA A 140 -18.92 -23.03 8.61
CA ALA A 140 -17.97 -22.05 9.14
C ALA A 140 -18.33 -20.60 8.75
N VAL A 141 -18.97 -20.41 7.60
CA VAL A 141 -19.45 -19.09 7.13
C VAL A 141 -20.78 -18.70 7.78
N ALA A 142 -21.72 -19.65 7.86
CA ALA A 142 -23.12 -19.38 8.21
C ALA A 142 -23.44 -19.44 9.71
N MET A 143 -22.58 -20.04 10.53
CA MET A 143 -22.84 -20.20 11.96
C MET A 143 -22.99 -18.87 12.72
N ASP A 144 -23.74 -18.90 13.81
CA ASP A 144 -23.72 -17.85 14.83
C ASP A 144 -22.42 -17.89 15.67
N ARG A 145 -22.29 -16.99 16.65
CA ARG A 145 -21.11 -16.92 17.53
C ARG A 145 -20.93 -18.14 18.42
N GLU A 146 -22.00 -18.89 18.67
CA GLU A 146 -21.97 -20.13 19.44
C GLU A 146 -21.68 -21.35 18.55
N GLY A 147 -21.56 -21.16 17.23
CA GLY A 147 -21.30 -22.21 16.25
C GLY A 147 -22.54 -22.99 15.81
N ARG A 148 -23.73 -22.44 16.02
CA ARG A 148 -25.02 -23.04 15.67
C ARG A 148 -25.46 -22.59 14.28
N VAL A 149 -26.10 -23.51 13.57
CA VAL A 149 -26.83 -23.28 12.33
C VAL A 149 -28.16 -24.01 12.48
N PRO A 150 -29.33 -23.36 12.34
CA PRO A 150 -30.64 -23.99 12.47
C PRO A 150 -30.83 -25.21 11.58
N LEU A 151 -30.55 -25.07 10.28
CA LEU A 151 -30.66 -26.15 9.31
C LEU A 151 -29.26 -26.59 8.84
N LEU A 152 -28.82 -27.78 9.24
CA LEU A 152 -27.49 -28.27 8.92
C LEU A 152 -27.57 -29.57 8.11
N TYR A 153 -27.02 -29.54 6.90
CA TYR A 153 -26.95 -30.68 5.99
C TYR A 153 -25.50 -31.08 5.74
N GLY A 154 -25.27 -32.38 5.57
CA GLY A 154 -23.98 -32.91 5.15
C GLY A 154 -23.62 -32.52 3.71
N GLY A 155 -22.35 -32.72 3.35
CA GLY A 155 -21.82 -32.40 2.01
C GLY A 155 -21.97 -33.51 0.96
N GLU A 156 -22.60 -34.65 1.28
CA GLU A 156 -22.64 -35.82 0.38
C GLU A 156 -23.56 -35.61 -0.84
N ALA A 157 -24.66 -34.87 -0.68
CA ALA A 157 -25.61 -34.58 -1.75
C ALA A 157 -26.01 -33.08 -1.77
N PRO A 158 -25.07 -32.16 -2.11
CA PRO A 158 -25.28 -30.73 -1.92
C PRO A 158 -26.50 -30.17 -2.63
N LEU A 159 -26.82 -30.68 -3.83
CA LEU A 159 -27.98 -30.24 -4.60
C LEU A 159 -29.30 -30.56 -3.90
N ARG A 160 -29.46 -31.79 -3.39
CA ARG A 160 -30.68 -32.20 -2.69
C ARG A 160 -30.82 -31.44 -1.36
N ALA A 161 -29.71 -31.25 -0.65
CA ALA A 161 -29.67 -30.50 0.59
C ALA A 161 -30.04 -29.01 0.38
N LEU A 162 -29.57 -28.39 -0.69
CA LEU A 162 -29.95 -27.03 -1.07
C LEU A 162 -31.46 -26.92 -1.35
N GLU A 163 -32.02 -27.84 -2.14
CA GLU A 163 -33.45 -27.86 -2.45
C GLU A 163 -34.30 -28.09 -1.20
N ALA A 164 -33.87 -28.99 -0.30
CA ALA A 164 -34.52 -29.22 0.99
C ALA A 164 -34.48 -27.98 1.89
N ALA A 165 -33.32 -27.34 2.03
CA ALA A 165 -33.18 -26.11 2.83
C ALA A 165 -34.12 -25.00 2.37
N LEU A 166 -34.22 -24.79 1.05
CA LEU A 166 -35.13 -23.79 0.48
C LEU A 166 -36.60 -24.18 0.67
N ALA A 167 -36.94 -25.46 0.57
CA ALA A 167 -38.29 -25.96 0.83
C ALA A 167 -38.70 -25.83 2.31
N GLU A 168 -37.75 -25.95 3.23
CA GLU A 168 -37.93 -25.73 4.67
C GLU A 168 -37.98 -24.24 5.05
N GLY A 169 -37.87 -23.33 4.07
CA GLY A 169 -38.04 -21.89 4.29
C GLY A 169 -36.76 -21.15 4.68
N ALA A 170 -35.57 -21.73 4.42
CA ALA A 170 -34.31 -21.05 4.68
C ALA A 170 -34.21 -19.71 3.90
N GLY A 171 -34.12 -18.60 4.62
CA GLY A 171 -33.91 -17.27 4.04
C GLY A 171 -32.45 -17.01 3.65
N PHE A 172 -31.50 -17.75 4.22
CA PHE A 172 -30.11 -17.76 3.81
C PHE A 172 -29.55 -19.18 3.77
N VAL A 173 -28.87 -19.54 2.67
CA VAL A 173 -28.20 -20.84 2.53
C VAL A 173 -26.75 -20.63 2.13
N ALA A 174 -25.81 -21.12 2.92
CA ALA A 174 -24.42 -21.34 2.47
C ALA A 174 -24.29 -22.77 1.97
N ALA A 175 -23.80 -22.96 0.74
CA ALA A 175 -23.66 -24.28 0.13
C ALA A 175 -22.24 -24.50 -0.38
N GLU A 176 -21.56 -25.49 0.18
CA GLU A 176 -20.26 -25.95 -0.25
C GLU A 176 -20.38 -26.81 -1.52
N ALA A 177 -19.51 -26.56 -2.49
CA ALA A 177 -19.40 -27.34 -3.71
C ALA A 177 -18.01 -27.97 -3.80
N ALA A 178 -17.94 -29.24 -4.19
CA ALA A 178 -16.67 -29.96 -4.36
C ALA A 178 -15.81 -29.42 -5.53
N GLY A 179 -16.42 -28.66 -6.45
CA GLY A 179 -15.72 -28.04 -7.58
C GLY A 179 -16.64 -27.23 -8.50
N PRO A 180 -16.08 -26.62 -9.56
CA PRO A 180 -16.81 -25.67 -10.42
C PRO A 180 -18.03 -26.27 -11.13
N ALA A 181 -17.98 -27.54 -11.52
CA ALA A 181 -19.10 -28.22 -12.15
C ALA A 181 -20.31 -28.35 -11.21
N GLU A 182 -20.05 -28.69 -9.94
CA GLU A 182 -21.09 -28.75 -8.91
C GLU A 182 -21.59 -27.36 -8.52
N ALA A 183 -20.68 -26.38 -8.40
CA ALA A 183 -21.04 -25.00 -8.14
C ALA A 183 -22.03 -24.48 -9.21
N GLY A 184 -21.80 -24.78 -10.49
CA GLY A 184 -22.74 -24.43 -11.56
C GLY A 184 -24.12 -25.11 -11.41
N ARG A 185 -24.19 -26.36 -10.95
CA ARG A 185 -25.47 -27.04 -10.68
C ARG A 185 -26.23 -26.38 -9.52
N LEU A 186 -25.54 -26.04 -8.43
CA LEU A 186 -26.12 -25.35 -7.28
C LEU A 186 -26.62 -23.95 -7.67
N VAL A 187 -25.84 -23.20 -8.44
CA VAL A 187 -26.23 -21.89 -8.97
C VAL A 187 -27.48 -21.99 -9.83
N ALA A 188 -27.55 -22.97 -10.73
CA ALA A 188 -28.71 -23.17 -11.58
C ALA A 188 -29.97 -23.55 -10.76
N ALA A 189 -29.82 -24.40 -9.74
CA ALA A 189 -30.92 -24.82 -8.87
C ALA A 189 -31.45 -23.68 -8.00
N ALA A 190 -30.56 -22.93 -7.36
CA ALA A 190 -30.92 -21.76 -6.57
C ALA A 190 -31.61 -20.68 -7.43
N SER A 191 -31.09 -20.44 -8.65
CA SER A 191 -31.69 -19.47 -9.58
C SER A 191 -33.11 -19.86 -10.02
N ARG A 192 -33.36 -21.16 -10.30
CA ARG A 192 -34.70 -21.67 -10.63
C ARG A 192 -35.69 -21.52 -9.48
N SER A 193 -35.19 -21.53 -8.24
CA SER A 193 -35.99 -21.35 -7.02
C SER A 193 -36.28 -19.89 -6.70
N GLY A 194 -35.89 -18.94 -7.56
CA GLY A 194 -36.09 -17.50 -7.35
C GLY A 194 -35.12 -16.87 -6.34
N ALA A 195 -34.12 -17.62 -5.86
CA ALA A 195 -33.16 -17.12 -4.89
C ALA A 195 -32.17 -16.11 -5.52
N LEU A 196 -31.69 -15.18 -4.70
CA LEU A 196 -30.54 -14.35 -5.08
C LEU A 196 -29.26 -15.15 -4.83
N VAL A 197 -28.56 -15.46 -5.92
CA VAL A 197 -27.37 -16.33 -5.88
C VAL A 197 -26.09 -15.50 -5.85
N ALA A 198 -25.15 -15.88 -4.99
CA ALA A 198 -23.77 -15.43 -4.99
C ALA A 198 -22.83 -16.62 -5.11
N VAL A 199 -21.70 -16.43 -5.79
CA VAL A 199 -20.60 -17.42 -5.85
C VAL A 199 -19.33 -16.78 -5.33
N ALA A 200 -18.69 -17.44 -4.38
CA ALA A 200 -17.41 -17.04 -3.83
C ALA A 200 -16.45 -18.22 -3.78
N SER A 201 -15.16 -17.93 -3.94
CA SER A 201 -14.08 -18.89 -3.78
C SER A 201 -13.16 -18.44 -2.65
N PRO A 202 -13.36 -18.98 -1.43
CA PRO A 202 -12.59 -18.59 -0.24
C PRO A 202 -11.13 -19.02 -0.29
N ASN A 203 -10.73 -19.95 -1.16
CA ASN A 203 -9.33 -20.28 -1.37
C ASN A 203 -8.97 -20.26 -2.85
N ALA A 204 -7.89 -19.55 -3.18
CA ALA A 204 -7.33 -19.56 -4.52
C ALA A 204 -6.69 -20.93 -4.86
N PRO A 205 -6.53 -21.25 -6.16
CA PRO A 205 -5.78 -22.42 -6.58
C PRO A 205 -4.38 -22.49 -5.94
N PRO A 206 -3.84 -23.69 -5.65
CA PRO A 206 -2.47 -23.82 -5.16
C PRO A 206 -1.47 -23.14 -6.11
N GLY A 207 -0.62 -22.27 -5.56
CA GLY A 207 0.38 -21.52 -6.34
C GLY A 207 -0.12 -20.22 -6.99
N ALA A 208 -1.44 -19.98 -6.99
CA ALA A 208 -2.01 -18.73 -7.48
C ALA A 208 -2.03 -17.63 -6.38
N PRO A 209 -2.01 -16.34 -6.77
CA PRO A 209 -2.29 -15.21 -5.89
C PRO A 209 -3.66 -15.33 -5.24
N ASN A 210 -3.88 -14.64 -4.11
CA ASN A 210 -5.16 -14.65 -3.36
C ASN A 210 -6.24 -13.80 -4.05
N LEU A 211 -6.46 -14.01 -5.35
CA LEU A 211 -7.50 -13.39 -6.17
C LEU A 211 -8.35 -14.47 -6.84
N THR A 212 -9.67 -14.46 -6.58
CA THR A 212 -10.62 -15.41 -7.16
C THR A 212 -11.83 -14.72 -7.76
N PRO A 213 -12.56 -15.35 -8.70
CA PRO A 213 -13.81 -14.79 -9.22
C PRO A 213 -14.89 -14.73 -8.13
N PHE A 214 -15.65 -13.63 -8.13
CA PHE A 214 -16.86 -13.47 -7.32
C PHE A 214 -17.97 -12.86 -8.18
N ALA A 215 -19.19 -13.35 -8.01
CA ALA A 215 -20.38 -12.74 -8.59
C ALA A 215 -21.59 -12.84 -7.69
N ILE A 216 -22.51 -11.89 -7.85
CA ILE A 216 -23.79 -11.88 -7.16
C ILE A 216 -24.92 -11.42 -8.10
N ALA A 217 -26.02 -12.16 -8.11
CA ALA A 217 -27.17 -11.92 -8.97
C ALA A 217 -27.90 -10.61 -8.64
N GLY A 218 -28.78 -10.19 -9.56
CA GLY A 218 -29.80 -9.15 -9.35
C GLY A 218 -29.47 -7.77 -9.92
N ARG A 219 -28.20 -7.39 -10.07
CA ARG A 219 -27.82 -6.15 -10.78
C ARG A 219 -26.61 -6.42 -11.65
N ARG A 220 -26.71 -6.15 -12.95
CA ARG A 220 -25.62 -6.32 -13.90
C ARG A 220 -24.51 -5.30 -13.68
N GLY A 221 -23.25 -5.73 -13.79
CA GLY A 221 -22.09 -4.84 -13.88
C GLY A 221 -20.88 -5.31 -13.08
N LEU A 222 -20.12 -4.35 -12.56
CA LEU A 222 -18.98 -4.59 -11.67
C LEU A 222 -19.36 -4.26 -10.22
N LEU A 223 -18.84 -5.03 -9.27
CA LEU A 223 -18.91 -4.64 -7.86
C LEU A 223 -17.82 -3.61 -7.55
N TYR A 224 -18.25 -2.47 -7.02
CA TYR A 224 -17.39 -1.47 -6.42
C TYR A 224 -17.40 -1.65 -4.90
N SER A 225 -16.25 -1.98 -4.33
CA SER A 225 -16.06 -2.00 -2.88
C SER A 225 -15.59 -0.64 -2.36
N PRO A 226 -16.25 -0.06 -1.35
CA PRO A 226 -15.72 1.11 -0.65
C PRO A 226 -14.38 0.84 0.07
N SER A 227 -14.09 -0.41 0.44
CA SER A 227 -12.85 -0.82 1.10
C SER A 227 -11.67 -0.83 0.12
N THR A 228 -11.90 -1.26 -1.12
CA THR A 228 -10.86 -1.30 -2.17
C THR A 228 -10.80 -0.02 -3.03
N ARG A 229 -11.88 0.77 -3.00
CA ARG A 229 -12.10 1.95 -3.87
C ARG A 229 -11.98 1.65 -5.37
N THR A 230 -12.14 0.38 -5.75
CA THR A 230 -11.89 -0.09 -7.11
C THR A 230 -13.12 -0.87 -7.61
N ALA A 231 -13.61 -0.52 -8.81
CA ALA A 231 -14.66 -1.30 -9.46
C ALA A 231 -14.05 -2.59 -10.03
N GLY A 232 -14.74 -3.72 -9.82
CA GLY A 232 -14.26 -5.04 -10.21
C GLY A 232 -13.28 -5.68 -9.23
N LEU A 233 -13.05 -5.07 -8.06
CA LEU A 233 -12.21 -5.65 -7.00
C LEU A 233 -12.95 -5.58 -5.65
N LEU A 234 -13.25 -6.74 -5.08
CA LEU A 234 -13.94 -6.92 -3.81
C LEU A 234 -12.95 -7.42 -2.74
N ALA A 235 -12.99 -6.88 -1.52
CA ALA A 235 -12.24 -7.47 -0.41
C ALA A 235 -13.09 -8.55 0.28
N GLY A 236 -12.46 -9.63 0.76
CA GLY A 236 -13.13 -10.75 1.45
C GLY A 236 -14.06 -10.30 2.58
N GLN A 237 -13.59 -9.32 3.36
CA GLN A 237 -14.37 -8.71 4.45
C GLN A 237 -15.69 -8.05 4.01
N ASP A 238 -15.81 -7.65 2.73
CA ASP A 238 -16.99 -6.96 2.21
C ASP A 238 -18.09 -7.93 1.76
N VAL A 239 -17.81 -9.24 1.66
CA VAL A 239 -18.78 -10.23 1.16
C VAL A 239 -19.98 -10.32 2.09
N ALA A 240 -19.78 -10.59 3.39
CA ALA A 240 -20.87 -10.69 4.36
C ALA A 240 -21.71 -9.38 4.45
N PRO A 241 -21.12 -8.18 4.59
CA PRO A 241 -21.87 -6.92 4.52
C PRO A 241 -22.65 -6.73 3.21
N THR A 242 -22.11 -7.19 2.08
CA THR A 242 -22.79 -7.11 0.78
C THR A 242 -24.01 -8.04 0.74
N LEU A 243 -23.91 -9.26 1.28
CA LEU A 243 -25.02 -10.19 1.37
C LEU A 243 -26.13 -9.66 2.29
N LEU A 244 -25.76 -9.15 3.48
CA LEU A 244 -26.71 -8.51 4.40
C LEU A 244 -27.46 -7.35 3.75
N ALA A 245 -26.75 -6.45 3.05
CA ALA A 245 -27.37 -5.33 2.37
C ALA A 245 -28.32 -5.76 1.23
N ARG A 246 -28.08 -6.92 0.59
CA ARG A 246 -29.02 -7.49 -0.40
C ARG A 246 -30.29 -8.06 0.22
N MET A 247 -30.23 -8.38 1.51
CA MET A 247 -31.36 -8.84 2.31
C MET A 247 -32.06 -7.70 3.04
N GLY A 248 -31.64 -6.44 2.83
CA GLY A 248 -32.17 -5.28 3.56
C GLY A 248 -31.67 -5.16 4.99
N LEU A 249 -30.64 -5.91 5.38
CA LEU A 249 -30.09 -5.94 6.73
C LEU A 249 -28.85 -5.04 6.85
N GLU A 250 -28.69 -4.40 8.01
CA GLU A 250 -27.51 -3.59 8.31
C GLU A 250 -26.34 -4.45 8.81
N ALA A 251 -25.13 -4.13 8.33
CA ALA A 251 -23.92 -4.77 8.82
C ALA A 251 -23.57 -4.24 10.22
N PRO A 252 -23.28 -5.11 11.21
CA PRO A 252 -22.99 -4.68 12.56
C PRO A 252 -21.63 -3.96 12.64
N PRO A 253 -21.41 -3.03 13.60
CA PRO A 253 -20.19 -2.21 13.68
C PRO A 253 -18.87 -2.98 13.79
N GLU A 254 -18.93 -4.22 14.26
CA GLU A 254 -17.79 -5.12 14.38
C GLU A 254 -17.32 -5.71 13.04
N MET A 255 -18.17 -5.73 12.00
CA MET A 255 -17.73 -6.07 10.66
C MET A 255 -16.85 -4.93 10.12
N GLN A 256 -15.65 -5.28 9.66
CA GLN A 256 -14.71 -4.30 9.12
C GLN A 256 -15.06 -3.91 7.69
N GLY A 257 -15.68 -4.82 6.94
CA GLY A 257 -16.07 -4.62 5.55
C GLY A 257 -17.26 -3.69 5.36
N ARG A 258 -17.53 -3.36 4.10
CA ARG A 258 -18.59 -2.45 3.67
C ARG A 258 -19.37 -3.04 2.51
N PRO A 259 -20.69 -2.82 2.44
CA PRO A 259 -21.49 -3.33 1.35
C PRO A 259 -21.03 -2.77 0.00
N ALA A 260 -20.75 -3.66 -0.94
CA ALA A 260 -20.36 -3.31 -2.30
C ALA A 260 -21.56 -2.84 -3.12
N LYS A 261 -21.31 -1.97 -4.10
CA LYS A 261 -22.33 -1.39 -4.97
C LYS A 261 -22.07 -1.78 -6.42
N ALA A 262 -23.12 -2.08 -7.17
CA ALA A 262 -23.00 -2.30 -8.61
C ALA A 262 -22.66 -0.99 -9.34
N ARG A 263 -21.71 -1.04 -10.26
CA ARG A 263 -21.36 0.03 -11.21
C ARG A 263 -21.35 -0.51 -12.64
N PRO A 264 -21.50 0.35 -13.66
CA PRO A 264 -21.36 -0.07 -15.05
C PRO A 264 -20.01 -0.75 -15.31
N GLY A 265 -20.03 -1.79 -16.15
CA GLY A 265 -18.86 -2.57 -16.55
C GLY A 265 -19.23 -4.01 -16.92
N SER A 266 -18.25 -4.81 -17.30
CA SER A 266 -18.42 -6.20 -17.71
C SER A 266 -17.58 -7.16 -16.86
N PRO A 267 -17.94 -8.45 -16.77
CA PRO A 267 -17.11 -9.46 -16.08
C PRO A 267 -15.70 -9.58 -16.67
N GLU A 268 -15.56 -9.30 -17.97
CA GLU A 268 -14.29 -9.26 -18.67
C GLU A 268 -13.36 -8.18 -18.12
N ASP A 269 -13.89 -7.04 -17.67
CA ASP A 269 -13.11 -5.99 -17.01
C ASP A 269 -12.56 -6.46 -15.65
N ALA A 270 -13.37 -7.19 -14.87
CA ALA A 270 -12.93 -7.79 -13.61
C ALA A 270 -11.86 -8.87 -13.85
N ARG A 271 -12.02 -9.68 -14.91
CA ARG A 271 -11.02 -10.68 -15.33
C ARG A 271 -9.70 -10.02 -15.69
N ARG A 272 -9.70 -9.00 -16.57
CA ARG A 272 -8.49 -8.25 -16.95
C ARG A 272 -7.83 -7.57 -15.76
N LEU A 273 -8.63 -7.00 -14.85
CA LEU A 273 -8.12 -6.44 -13.60
C LEU A 273 -7.41 -7.52 -12.77
N SER A 274 -8.05 -8.68 -12.59
CA SER A 274 -7.47 -9.83 -11.89
C SER A 274 -6.15 -10.26 -12.50
N GLU A 275 -6.08 -10.42 -13.83
CA GLU A 275 -4.87 -10.84 -14.55
C GLU A 275 -3.71 -9.87 -14.38
N ARG A 276 -3.99 -8.55 -14.45
CA ARG A 276 -2.97 -7.51 -14.22
C ARG A 276 -2.40 -7.56 -12.81
N LEU A 277 -3.27 -7.74 -11.83
CA LEU A 277 -2.88 -7.84 -10.43
C LEU A 277 -2.09 -9.14 -10.15
N SER A 278 -2.52 -10.26 -10.74
CA SER A 278 -1.82 -11.54 -10.62
C SER A 278 -0.43 -11.49 -11.25
N PHE A 279 -0.29 -10.89 -12.45
CA PHE A 279 1.02 -10.69 -13.08
C PHE A 279 1.97 -9.94 -12.15
N VAL A 280 1.53 -8.83 -11.53
CA VAL A 280 2.38 -8.09 -10.59
C VAL A 280 2.67 -8.92 -9.33
N ALA A 281 1.73 -9.73 -8.85
CA ALA A 281 1.92 -10.53 -7.64
C ALA A 281 2.97 -11.63 -7.84
N GLU A 282 2.98 -12.25 -9.01
CA GLU A 282 3.85 -13.36 -9.35
C GLU A 282 5.21 -12.89 -9.89
N GLU A 283 5.21 -11.92 -10.79
CA GLU A 283 6.37 -11.60 -11.63
C GLU A 283 7.15 -10.37 -11.16
N ARG A 284 6.66 -9.59 -10.17
CA ARG A 284 7.33 -8.32 -9.76
C ARG A 284 8.83 -8.47 -9.47
N HIS A 285 9.24 -9.54 -8.79
CA HIS A 285 10.63 -9.74 -8.41
C HIS A 285 11.50 -10.06 -9.62
N ARG A 286 10.99 -10.91 -10.53
CA ARG A 286 11.66 -11.28 -11.78
C ARG A 286 11.75 -10.07 -12.71
N THR A 287 10.66 -9.32 -12.88
CA THR A 287 10.62 -8.10 -13.69
C THR A 287 11.54 -7.01 -13.13
N ALA A 288 11.55 -6.80 -11.82
CA ALA A 288 12.45 -5.84 -11.18
C ALA A 288 13.93 -6.22 -11.38
N ALA A 289 14.26 -7.51 -11.23
CA ALA A 289 15.61 -8.02 -11.46
C ALA A 289 16.04 -7.83 -12.92
N TRP A 290 15.19 -8.16 -13.90
CA TRP A 290 15.46 -7.91 -15.31
C TRP A 290 15.59 -6.42 -15.61
N ALA A 291 14.71 -5.57 -15.07
CA ALA A 291 14.75 -4.14 -15.31
C ALA A 291 16.04 -3.52 -14.76
N LEU A 292 16.48 -3.96 -13.56
CA LEU A 292 17.76 -3.58 -12.99
C LEU A 292 18.93 -4.07 -13.85
N ALA A 293 18.94 -5.35 -14.24
CA ALA A 293 20.00 -5.92 -15.09
C ALA A 293 20.12 -5.17 -16.42
N LEU A 294 19.01 -4.95 -17.12
CA LEU A 294 18.96 -4.21 -18.38
C LEU A 294 19.38 -2.75 -18.21
N SER A 295 19.05 -2.11 -17.09
CA SER A 295 19.50 -0.75 -16.77
C SER A 295 21.00 -0.68 -16.45
N LEU A 296 21.60 -1.78 -15.99
CA LEU A 296 23.03 -1.90 -15.70
C LEU A 296 23.87 -2.34 -16.91
N LEU A 297 23.29 -2.99 -17.93
CA LEU A 297 24.03 -3.45 -19.12
C LEU A 297 24.78 -2.32 -19.85
N PRO A 298 24.17 -1.15 -20.17
CA PRO A 298 24.88 -0.03 -20.77
C PRO A 298 26.01 0.48 -19.87
N PHE A 299 25.82 0.44 -18.55
CA PHE A 299 26.84 0.84 -17.58
C PHE A 299 28.04 -0.12 -17.60
N GLY A 300 27.80 -1.43 -17.57
CA GLY A 300 28.84 -2.46 -17.62
C GLY A 300 29.60 -2.47 -18.95
N ALA A 301 28.87 -2.45 -20.07
CA ALA A 301 29.47 -2.38 -21.41
C ALA A 301 30.29 -1.10 -21.59
N PHE A 302 29.85 0.03 -21.04
CA PHE A 302 30.58 1.29 -21.10
C PHE A 302 31.83 1.31 -20.22
N LEU A 303 31.76 0.79 -18.99
CA LEU A 303 32.93 0.64 -18.12
C LEU A 303 34.01 -0.25 -18.75
N LEU A 304 33.60 -1.29 -19.49
CA LEU A 304 34.49 -2.18 -20.23
C LEU A 304 35.02 -1.54 -21.53
N ALA A 305 34.20 -0.76 -22.23
CA ALA A 305 34.53 -0.19 -23.54
C ALA A 305 35.32 1.13 -23.49
N LEU A 306 35.21 1.94 -22.43
CA LEU A 306 35.80 3.28 -22.41
C LEU A 306 36.40 3.65 -21.04
N ARG A 307 37.68 4.03 -21.06
CA ARG A 307 38.44 4.63 -19.94
C ARG A 307 37.97 6.05 -19.57
N GLY A 308 36.66 6.32 -19.51
CA GLY A 308 36.11 7.67 -19.34
C GLY A 308 35.12 7.79 -18.17
N ARG A 309 35.38 8.71 -17.24
CA ARG A 309 34.48 9.03 -16.10
C ARG A 309 33.19 9.77 -16.52
N GLU A 310 33.06 10.14 -17.79
CA GLU A 310 32.07 11.11 -18.27
C GLU A 310 30.66 10.52 -18.47
N ALA A 311 30.50 9.24 -18.83
CA ALA A 311 29.17 8.63 -18.99
C ALA A 311 28.63 7.91 -17.73
N ALA A 312 29.41 7.88 -16.64
CA ALA A 312 28.92 7.39 -15.35
C ALA A 312 27.73 8.20 -14.83
N GLY A 313 27.67 9.51 -15.18
CA GLY A 313 26.58 10.40 -14.83
C GLY A 313 25.21 9.92 -15.34
N PRO A 314 24.98 9.90 -16.67
CA PRO A 314 23.73 9.45 -17.26
C PRO A 314 23.29 8.05 -16.82
N CYS A 315 24.22 7.09 -16.68
CA CYS A 315 23.87 5.74 -16.25
C CYS A 315 23.35 5.68 -14.80
N LEU A 316 24.02 6.38 -13.88
CA LEU A 316 23.57 6.49 -12.49
C LEU A 316 22.21 7.21 -12.39
N LEU A 317 21.95 8.18 -13.27
CA LEU A 317 20.64 8.83 -13.35
C LEU A 317 19.56 7.91 -13.91
N ALA A 318 19.86 7.06 -14.88
CA ALA A 318 18.92 6.06 -15.37
C ALA A 318 18.51 5.09 -14.25
N LEU A 319 19.48 4.64 -13.43
CA LEU A 319 19.19 3.81 -12.26
C LEU A 319 18.30 4.54 -11.23
N ALA A 320 18.56 5.83 -10.98
CA ALA A 320 17.72 6.63 -10.08
C ALA A 320 16.30 6.87 -10.63
N ALA A 321 16.16 6.97 -11.96
CA ALA A 321 14.88 7.19 -12.63
C ALA A 321 14.05 5.90 -12.76
N MET A 322 14.67 4.73 -12.59
CA MET A 322 14.01 3.43 -12.77
C MET A 322 12.71 3.30 -11.98
N PRO A 323 12.64 3.66 -10.68
CA PRO A 323 11.38 3.54 -9.96
C PRO A 323 10.23 4.38 -10.49
N ALA A 324 10.46 5.65 -10.87
CA ALA A 324 9.42 6.45 -11.52
C ALA A 324 9.03 5.90 -12.89
N ALA A 325 9.96 5.27 -13.63
CA ALA A 325 9.67 4.65 -14.92
C ALA A 325 8.76 3.41 -14.80
N THR A 326 8.60 2.83 -13.61
CA THR A 326 7.65 1.73 -13.38
C THR A 326 6.19 2.16 -13.49
N LEU A 327 5.85 3.41 -13.17
CA LEU A 327 4.48 3.93 -13.25
C LEU A 327 3.95 4.03 -14.69
N PRO A 328 4.61 4.72 -15.63
CA PRO A 328 4.15 4.74 -17.02
C PRO A 328 4.20 3.35 -17.66
N ALA A 329 5.15 2.49 -17.29
CA ALA A 329 5.15 1.09 -17.74
C ALA A 329 3.91 0.32 -17.27
N ALA A 330 3.41 0.64 -16.07
CA ALA A 330 2.21 0.03 -15.50
C ALA A 330 0.91 0.38 -16.24
N ALA A 331 0.91 1.41 -17.09
CA ALA A 331 -0.25 1.79 -17.90
C ALA A 331 -0.53 0.79 -19.04
N LEU A 332 0.46 -0.02 -19.43
CA LEU A 332 0.32 -0.99 -20.50
C LEU A 332 -0.17 -2.35 -19.98
N PRO A 333 -0.89 -3.12 -20.80
CA PRO A 333 -1.29 -4.47 -20.44
C PRO A 333 -0.06 -5.37 -20.25
N PRO A 334 -0.09 -6.30 -19.28
CA PRO A 334 0.99 -7.23 -19.05
C PRO A 334 1.13 -8.17 -20.24
N ALA A 335 2.35 -8.32 -20.74
CA ALA A 335 2.69 -9.32 -21.77
C ALA A 335 3.54 -10.43 -21.15
N SER A 336 4.74 -10.07 -20.70
CA SER A 336 5.66 -10.96 -19.99
C SER A 336 6.71 -10.14 -19.22
N PRO A 337 7.50 -10.75 -18.31
CA PRO A 337 8.44 -10.01 -17.46
C PRO A 337 9.50 -9.24 -18.23
N LEU A 338 10.05 -9.83 -19.30
CA LEU A 338 11.18 -9.25 -20.04
C LEU A 338 10.81 -8.00 -20.86
N PRO A 339 9.73 -7.97 -21.67
CA PRO A 339 9.28 -6.76 -22.35
C PRO A 339 8.95 -5.61 -21.41
N VAL A 340 8.29 -5.91 -20.27
CA VAL A 340 8.00 -4.89 -19.24
C VAL A 340 9.30 -4.35 -18.65
N ALA A 341 10.25 -5.23 -18.34
CA ALA A 341 11.57 -4.82 -17.84
C ALA A 341 12.35 -3.97 -18.86
N ALA A 342 12.32 -4.34 -20.15
CA ALA A 342 12.96 -3.59 -21.22
C ALA A 342 12.32 -2.21 -21.41
N LEU A 343 11.00 -2.12 -21.30
CA LEU A 343 10.28 -0.85 -21.32
C LEU A 343 10.69 0.04 -20.13
N ILE A 344 10.75 -0.50 -18.91
CA ILE A 344 11.19 0.25 -17.73
C ILE A 344 12.61 0.76 -17.94
N ALA A 345 13.55 -0.09 -18.37
CA ALA A 345 14.94 0.30 -18.62
C ALA A 345 15.04 1.38 -19.71
N GLY A 346 14.29 1.23 -20.82
CA GLY A 346 14.23 2.19 -21.91
C GLY A 346 13.68 3.55 -21.49
N LEU A 347 12.56 3.58 -20.77
CA LEU A 347 11.97 4.81 -20.23
C LEU A 347 12.93 5.50 -19.25
N SER A 348 13.60 4.73 -18.40
CA SER A 348 14.60 5.23 -17.46
C SER A 348 15.77 5.91 -18.16
N ALA A 349 16.28 5.27 -19.23
CA ALA A 349 17.36 5.80 -20.05
C ALA A 349 16.94 7.09 -20.79
N VAL A 350 15.73 7.12 -21.36
CA VAL A 350 15.19 8.30 -22.05
C VAL A 350 15.03 9.47 -21.07
N VAL A 351 14.42 9.25 -19.91
CA VAL A 351 14.25 10.29 -18.88
C VAL A 351 15.61 10.82 -18.41
N ALA A 352 16.55 9.93 -18.11
CA ALA A 352 17.89 10.33 -17.71
C ALA A 352 18.61 11.13 -18.80
N TRP A 353 18.50 10.73 -20.06
CA TRP A 353 19.09 11.44 -21.19
C TRP A 353 18.48 12.83 -21.38
N VAL A 354 17.15 12.95 -21.37
CA VAL A 354 16.44 14.23 -21.50
C VAL A 354 16.87 15.18 -20.38
N LEU A 355 16.82 14.73 -19.12
CA LEU A 355 17.18 15.56 -17.97
C LEU A 355 18.66 15.93 -17.98
N TRP A 356 19.54 15.02 -18.41
CA TRP A 356 20.96 15.31 -18.59
C TRP A 356 21.19 16.42 -19.62
N ARG A 357 20.51 16.36 -20.77
CA ARG A 357 20.61 17.35 -21.84
C ARG A 357 20.05 18.71 -21.42
N LEU A 358 18.85 18.74 -20.86
CA LEU A 358 18.17 19.99 -20.48
C LEU A 358 18.85 20.71 -19.31
N ALA A 359 19.37 19.96 -18.33
CA ALA A 359 20.01 20.54 -17.15
C ALA A 359 21.52 20.83 -17.35
N GLY A 360 22.09 20.51 -18.52
CA GLY A 360 23.52 20.69 -18.79
C GLY A 360 24.42 19.70 -18.05
N GLY A 361 23.88 18.57 -17.61
CA GLY A 361 24.60 17.51 -16.89
C GLY A 361 24.91 17.81 -15.42
N GLY A 362 25.77 16.97 -14.83
CA GLY A 362 26.30 17.15 -13.48
C GLY A 362 25.23 17.23 -12.39
N LEU A 363 25.40 18.17 -11.45
CA LEU A 363 24.56 18.26 -10.24
C LEU A 363 23.15 18.75 -10.53
N ALA A 364 22.98 19.58 -11.56
CA ALA A 364 21.68 20.05 -12.00
C ALA A 364 20.84 18.90 -12.56
N ALA A 365 21.42 18.06 -13.42
CA ALA A 365 20.76 16.87 -13.92
C ALA A 365 20.39 15.88 -12.79
N ALA A 366 21.28 15.71 -11.81
CA ALA A 366 21.01 14.86 -10.65
C ALA A 366 19.86 15.39 -9.78
N ALA A 367 19.87 16.69 -9.44
CA ALA A 367 18.79 17.31 -8.70
C ALA A 367 17.46 17.19 -9.46
N ALA A 368 17.46 17.44 -10.77
CA ALA A 368 16.27 17.34 -11.62
C ALA A 368 15.71 15.90 -11.64
N ALA A 369 16.55 14.89 -11.83
CA ALA A 369 16.12 13.49 -11.86
C ALA A 369 15.52 13.01 -10.52
N LEU A 370 16.19 13.34 -9.42
CA LEU A 370 15.73 12.96 -8.07
C LEU A 370 14.40 13.64 -7.71
N LEU A 371 14.28 14.93 -8.00
CA LEU A 371 13.04 15.69 -7.75
C LEU A 371 11.90 15.27 -8.69
N ALA A 372 12.20 14.98 -9.97
CA ALA A 372 11.22 14.46 -10.91
C ALA A 372 10.69 13.09 -10.47
N ASN A 373 11.58 12.20 -9.99
CA ASN A 373 11.20 10.90 -9.45
C ASN A 373 10.24 11.03 -8.26
N ALA A 374 10.58 11.90 -7.28
CA ALA A 374 9.69 12.19 -6.16
C ALA A 374 8.35 12.81 -6.60
N GLY A 375 8.39 13.75 -7.55
CA GLY A 375 7.21 14.43 -8.05
C GLY A 375 6.23 13.51 -8.77
N VAL A 376 6.73 12.59 -9.60
CA VAL A 376 5.91 11.61 -10.32
C VAL A 376 5.19 10.66 -9.35
N LEU A 377 5.88 10.16 -8.32
CA LEU A 377 5.27 9.31 -7.29
C LEU A 377 4.25 10.07 -6.44
N ALA A 378 4.56 11.31 -6.07
CA ALA A 378 3.65 12.16 -5.32
C ALA A 378 2.39 12.50 -6.14
N ALA A 379 2.55 12.75 -7.44
CA ALA A 379 1.46 13.07 -8.35
C ALA A 379 0.51 11.88 -8.56
N ASP A 380 1.05 10.67 -8.77
CA ASP A 380 0.22 9.46 -8.88
C ASP A 380 -0.51 9.15 -7.57
N ALA A 381 0.17 9.25 -6.42
CA ALA A 381 -0.46 9.11 -5.11
C ALA A 381 -1.59 10.14 -4.89
N ALA A 382 -1.36 11.39 -5.30
CA ALA A 382 -2.37 12.45 -5.22
C ALA A 382 -3.55 12.23 -6.16
N ALA A 383 -3.32 11.57 -7.30
CA ALA A 383 -4.35 11.16 -8.26
C ALA A 383 -5.09 9.86 -7.86
N GLY A 384 -4.77 9.27 -6.70
CA GLY A 384 -5.43 8.07 -6.17
C GLY A 384 -4.62 6.77 -6.31
N GLY A 385 -3.44 6.80 -6.94
CA GLY A 385 -2.53 5.66 -7.04
C GLY A 385 -2.97 4.62 -8.08
N GLU A 386 -3.59 5.07 -9.18
CA GLU A 386 -4.08 4.21 -10.26
C GLU A 386 -2.94 3.47 -10.97
N LEU A 387 -1.81 4.14 -11.24
CA LEU A 387 -0.65 3.49 -11.85
C LEU A 387 0.12 2.67 -10.81
N MET A 388 0.25 3.16 -9.58
CA MET A 388 0.99 2.44 -8.55
C MET A 388 0.41 1.06 -8.27
N ARG A 389 -0.91 0.87 -8.40
CA ARG A 389 -1.59 -0.43 -8.25
C ARG A 389 -1.05 -1.52 -9.18
N PHE A 390 -0.61 -1.12 -10.37
CA PHE A 390 -0.10 -2.02 -11.41
C PHE A 390 1.41 -1.93 -11.57
N SER A 391 2.09 -1.12 -10.76
CA SER A 391 3.54 -1.00 -10.80
C SER A 391 4.20 -2.17 -10.07
N ILE A 392 5.29 -2.67 -10.63
CA ILE A 392 6.14 -3.70 -10.02
C ILE A 392 6.74 -3.29 -8.65
N LEU A 393 6.84 -1.98 -8.38
CA LEU A 393 7.33 -1.43 -7.11
C LEU A 393 6.19 -0.87 -6.24
N GLY A 394 4.97 -0.87 -6.74
CA GLY A 394 3.81 -0.40 -6.00
C GLY A 394 3.22 -1.46 -5.06
N TYR A 395 2.10 -1.12 -4.44
CA TYR A 395 1.34 -2.07 -3.64
C TYR A 395 0.55 -3.01 -4.55
N ASN A 396 0.29 -4.24 -4.09
CA ASN A 396 -0.55 -5.18 -4.83
C ASN A 396 -1.78 -5.61 -4.01
N PRO A 397 -3.00 -5.24 -4.45
CA PRO A 397 -4.26 -5.73 -3.91
C PRO A 397 -4.40 -7.25 -3.76
N ALA A 398 -3.71 -8.05 -4.55
CA ALA A 398 -3.74 -9.51 -4.46
C ALA A 398 -3.28 -10.02 -3.09
N TYR A 399 -2.38 -9.29 -2.41
CA TYR A 399 -1.96 -9.63 -1.05
C TYR A 399 -2.91 -9.11 0.03
N GLY A 400 -3.97 -8.37 -0.29
CA GLY A 400 -4.97 -7.88 0.67
C GLY A 400 -4.47 -6.89 1.74
N ALA A 401 -3.18 -6.54 1.74
CA ALA A 401 -2.57 -5.65 2.74
C ALA A 401 -2.95 -4.17 2.52
N ARG A 402 -2.95 -3.72 1.25
CA ARG A 402 -3.30 -2.36 0.85
C ARG A 402 -4.01 -2.39 -0.50
N PHE A 403 -5.05 -1.57 -0.64
CA PHE A 403 -5.87 -1.50 -1.86
C PHE A 403 -5.81 -0.16 -2.59
N TYR A 404 -5.31 0.89 -1.93
CA TYR A 404 -5.19 2.23 -2.50
C TYR A 404 -4.03 2.98 -1.87
N GLY A 405 -3.64 4.07 -2.53
CA GLY A 405 -2.65 5.03 -2.07
C GLY A 405 -1.20 4.61 -2.30
N ILE A 406 -0.25 5.22 -1.59
CA ILE A 406 1.17 4.92 -1.76
C ILE A 406 1.64 3.67 -1.03
N GLY A 407 2.26 2.76 -1.77
CA GLY A 407 2.94 1.58 -1.23
C GLY A 407 4.16 1.98 -0.38
N ASN A 408 4.58 1.10 0.53
CA ASN A 408 5.68 1.39 1.46
C ASN A 408 6.98 1.64 0.70
N GLU A 409 7.26 0.81 -0.31
CA GLU A 409 8.42 0.88 -1.19
C GLU A 409 8.43 2.21 -1.95
N CYS A 410 7.34 2.56 -2.66
CA CYS A 410 7.19 3.83 -3.34
C CYS A 410 7.29 5.03 -2.39
N SER A 411 6.76 4.94 -1.17
CA SER A 411 6.84 6.02 -0.18
C SER A 411 8.27 6.28 0.28
N ALA A 412 9.05 5.21 0.49
CA ALA A 412 10.46 5.31 0.85
C ALA A 412 11.31 5.84 -0.30
N ILE A 413 11.00 5.41 -1.52
CA ILE A 413 11.60 5.91 -2.75
C ILE A 413 11.34 7.42 -2.90
N LEU A 414 10.10 7.86 -2.72
CA LEU A 414 9.72 9.27 -2.73
C LEU A 414 10.53 10.05 -1.68
N ALA A 415 10.60 9.55 -0.44
CA ALA A 415 11.32 10.20 0.64
C ALA A 415 12.82 10.35 0.36
N GLY A 416 13.48 9.26 -0.02
CA GLY A 416 14.91 9.24 -0.32
C GLY A 416 15.27 10.12 -1.51
N SER A 417 14.50 10.03 -2.59
CA SER A 417 14.71 10.83 -3.80
C SER A 417 14.45 12.32 -3.54
N LEU A 418 13.40 12.67 -2.79
CA LEU A 418 13.11 14.05 -2.43
C LEU A 418 14.20 14.64 -1.52
N ALA A 419 14.61 13.93 -0.46
CA ALA A 419 15.65 14.40 0.45
C ALA A 419 16.99 14.61 -0.26
N ALA A 420 17.42 13.63 -1.07
CA ALA A 420 18.65 13.72 -1.85
C ALA A 420 18.57 14.81 -2.93
N GLY A 421 17.42 14.94 -3.62
CA GLY A 421 17.18 15.95 -4.64
C GLY A 421 17.19 17.38 -4.09
N LEU A 422 16.54 17.61 -2.93
CA LEU A 422 16.61 18.91 -2.23
C LEU A 422 18.02 19.22 -1.74
N GLY A 423 18.76 18.21 -1.28
CA GLY A 423 20.18 18.34 -0.95
C GLY A 423 21.05 18.76 -2.13
N ALA A 424 20.86 18.12 -3.28
CA ALA A 424 21.55 18.46 -4.53
C ALA A 424 21.17 19.86 -5.04
N LEU A 425 19.89 20.22 -5.00
CA LEU A 425 19.40 21.55 -5.36
C LEU A 425 19.99 22.63 -4.45
N ALA A 426 20.08 22.37 -3.15
CA ALA A 426 20.65 23.31 -2.18
C ALA A 426 22.13 23.62 -2.43
N ALA A 427 22.86 22.67 -3.01
CA ALA A 427 24.25 22.85 -3.42
C ALA A 427 24.40 23.66 -4.72
N LEU A 428 23.36 23.74 -5.55
CA LEU A 428 23.32 24.63 -6.71
C LEU A 428 22.88 26.05 -6.33
N ARG A 429 21.87 26.16 -5.46
CA ARG A 429 21.26 27.43 -5.06
C ARG A 429 20.80 27.34 -3.62
N ARG A 430 21.11 28.38 -2.81
CA ARG A 430 20.67 28.45 -1.41
C ARG A 430 19.13 28.40 -1.33
N PRO A 431 18.53 27.36 -0.73
CA PRO A 431 17.08 27.21 -0.72
C PRO A 431 16.44 28.14 0.31
N ARG A 432 15.32 28.77 -0.07
CA ARG A 432 14.46 29.49 0.88
C ARG A 432 13.68 28.48 1.73
N ALA A 433 13.30 28.88 2.93
CA ALA A 433 12.54 28.04 3.86
C ALA A 433 11.18 27.60 3.29
N ALA A 434 10.45 28.53 2.66
CA ALA A 434 9.10 28.28 2.14
C ALA A 434 9.01 27.14 1.11
N PRO A 435 9.80 27.08 0.01
CA PRO A 435 9.71 25.98 -0.95
C PRO A 435 10.10 24.61 -0.36
N LEU A 436 11.03 24.58 0.60
CA LEU A 436 11.36 23.34 1.32
C LEU A 436 10.18 22.86 2.17
N ALA A 437 9.57 23.77 2.92
CA ALA A 437 8.40 23.48 3.74
C ALA A 437 7.20 23.06 2.88
N LEU A 438 6.98 23.68 1.72
CA LEU A 438 5.93 23.32 0.79
C LEU A 438 6.15 21.94 0.17
N ALA A 439 7.37 21.65 -0.32
CA ALA A 439 7.70 20.35 -0.87
C ALA A 439 7.58 19.24 0.19
N GLY A 440 8.08 19.48 1.41
CA GLY A 440 7.95 18.55 2.53
C GLY A 440 6.50 18.35 2.95
N GLY A 441 5.72 19.44 3.09
CA GLY A 441 4.31 19.38 3.44
C GLY A 441 3.47 18.64 2.40
N ALA A 442 3.71 18.89 1.11
CA ALA A 442 3.05 18.17 0.02
C ALA A 442 3.37 16.67 0.04
N ALA A 443 4.63 16.30 0.28
CA ALA A 443 5.03 14.91 0.39
C ALA A 443 4.45 14.22 1.64
N VAL A 444 4.42 14.90 2.80
CA VAL A 444 3.74 14.40 4.01
C VAL A 444 2.25 14.20 3.75
N ALA A 445 1.60 15.13 3.04
CA ALA A 445 0.20 15.01 2.67
C ALA A 445 -0.05 13.81 1.73
N ALA A 446 0.77 13.66 0.67
CA ALA A 446 0.67 12.56 -0.27
C ALA A 446 0.83 11.19 0.40
N VAL A 447 1.71 11.07 1.40
CA VAL A 447 1.96 9.82 2.13
C VAL A 447 0.96 9.59 3.27
N GLY A 448 0.58 10.65 3.99
CA GLY A 448 -0.19 10.54 5.22
C GLY A 448 -1.71 10.61 5.06
N LEU A 449 -2.24 11.30 4.05
CA LEU A 449 -3.69 11.48 3.89
C LEU A 449 -4.39 10.15 3.60
N PRO A 450 -5.56 9.85 4.21
CA PRO A 450 -6.32 8.62 3.94
C PRO A 450 -6.81 8.47 2.50
N THR A 451 -6.87 9.56 1.75
CA THR A 451 -7.26 9.56 0.35
C THR A 451 -6.09 9.21 -0.58
N MET A 452 -4.84 9.43 -0.14
CA MET A 452 -3.64 9.37 -1.00
C MET A 452 -2.62 8.32 -0.58
N GLY A 453 -2.39 8.08 0.71
CA GLY A 453 -1.31 7.19 1.16
C GLY A 453 -1.62 6.38 2.40
N ALA A 454 -2.32 6.98 3.37
CA ALA A 454 -2.68 6.34 4.63
C ALA A 454 -1.51 5.66 5.36
N ASP A 455 -0.27 6.12 5.16
CA ASP A 455 0.94 5.57 5.80
C ASP A 455 1.42 6.52 6.92
N VAL A 456 1.07 6.16 8.15
CA VAL A 456 1.42 6.93 9.35
C VAL A 456 2.93 6.88 9.61
N GLY A 457 3.53 5.69 9.51
CA GLY A 457 4.95 5.48 9.75
C GLY A 457 5.82 6.21 8.73
N GLY A 458 5.45 6.07 7.45
CA GLY A 458 6.09 6.77 6.33
C GLY A 458 5.95 8.28 6.42
N SER A 459 4.75 8.81 6.69
CA SER A 459 4.54 10.27 6.78
C SER A 459 5.29 10.90 7.97
N LEU A 460 5.35 10.22 9.12
CA LEU A 460 6.14 10.68 10.27
C LEU A 460 7.65 10.64 9.97
N ALA A 461 8.15 9.54 9.40
CA ALA A 461 9.56 9.42 8.98
C ALA A 461 9.94 10.50 7.97
N LEU A 462 9.07 10.77 7.00
CA LEU A 462 9.26 11.77 5.97
C LEU A 462 9.26 13.19 6.57
N GLY A 463 8.33 13.51 7.47
CA GLY A 463 8.29 14.80 8.16
C GLY A 463 9.55 15.07 8.99
N LEU A 464 9.97 14.10 9.80
CA LEU A 464 11.20 14.18 10.60
C LEU A 464 12.45 14.30 9.71
N GLY A 465 12.56 13.45 8.69
CA GLY A 465 13.72 13.36 7.81
C GLY A 465 13.90 14.57 6.89
N LEU A 466 12.82 15.02 6.24
CA LEU A 466 12.86 16.22 5.40
C LEU A 466 13.03 17.49 6.22
N GLY A 467 12.44 17.56 7.42
CA GLY A 467 12.70 18.63 8.38
C GLY A 467 14.18 18.72 8.74
N ALA A 468 14.78 17.60 9.17
CA ALA A 468 16.21 17.55 9.46
C ALA A 468 17.07 17.95 8.24
N THR A 469 16.73 17.44 7.05
CA THR A 469 17.40 17.79 5.79
C THR A 469 17.32 19.29 5.52
N ALA A 470 16.14 19.91 5.67
CA ALA A 470 15.93 21.34 5.49
C ALA A 470 16.76 22.18 6.47
N GLY A 471 16.82 21.79 7.75
CA GLY A 471 17.65 22.49 8.75
C GLY A 471 19.16 22.40 8.46
N LEU A 472 19.63 21.23 8.01
CA LEU A 472 21.03 21.00 7.65
C LEU A 472 21.45 21.80 6.41
N VAL A 473 20.69 21.73 5.31
CA VAL A 473 21.06 22.39 4.05
C VAL A 473 21.02 23.93 4.15
N ARG A 474 20.27 24.46 5.12
CA ARG A 474 20.23 25.90 5.43
C ARG A 474 21.44 26.39 6.24
N GLY A 475 22.28 25.47 6.74
CA GLY A 475 23.50 25.79 7.48
C GLY A 475 23.28 26.10 8.96
N GLY A 476 22.13 25.74 9.55
CA GLY A 476 21.82 26.02 10.96
C GLY A 476 22.39 25.00 11.96
N GLY A 477 23.19 24.03 11.49
CA GLY A 477 23.77 22.98 12.32
C GLY A 477 22.74 22.00 12.91
N VAL A 478 23.17 21.21 13.90
CA VAL A 478 22.38 20.14 14.50
C VAL A 478 21.14 20.66 15.23
N ARG A 479 21.23 21.81 15.92
CA ARG A 479 20.09 22.41 16.63
C ARG A 479 18.97 22.82 15.67
N ALA A 480 19.31 23.45 14.54
CA ALA A 480 18.32 23.78 13.52
C ALA A 480 17.74 22.53 12.88
N ALA A 481 18.56 21.50 12.60
CA ALA A 481 18.09 20.23 12.08
C ALA A 481 17.04 19.59 13.01
N ALA A 482 17.31 19.56 14.32
CA ALA A 482 16.37 19.06 15.32
C ALA A 482 15.08 19.91 15.39
N GLY A 483 15.18 21.24 15.37
CA GLY A 483 14.02 22.14 15.37
C GLY A 483 13.13 21.97 14.13
N TRP A 484 13.73 21.80 12.95
CA TRP A 484 12.96 21.55 11.73
C TRP A 484 12.41 20.13 11.66
N ALA A 485 13.15 19.13 12.15
CA ALA A 485 12.67 17.75 12.26
C ALA A 485 11.43 17.68 13.16
N THR A 486 11.51 18.26 14.36
CA THR A 486 10.39 18.31 15.31
C THR A 486 9.18 19.02 14.72
N ALA A 487 9.37 20.15 14.04
CA ALA A 487 8.27 20.84 13.35
C ALA A 487 7.64 19.97 12.24
N GLY A 488 8.45 19.30 11.42
CA GLY A 488 7.97 18.42 10.36
C GLY A 488 7.24 17.18 10.90
N GLY A 489 7.78 16.54 11.94
CA GLY A 489 7.13 15.42 12.62
C GLY A 489 5.83 15.82 13.32
N ALA A 490 5.81 16.98 13.97
CA ALA A 490 4.60 17.53 14.58
C ALA A 490 3.52 17.84 13.52
N ALA A 491 3.90 18.36 12.36
CA ALA A 491 2.96 18.59 11.26
C ALA A 491 2.35 17.27 10.72
N ALA A 492 3.17 16.23 10.56
CA ALA A 492 2.69 14.89 10.16
C ALA A 492 1.75 14.29 11.21
N ALA A 493 2.09 14.38 12.50
CA ALA A 493 1.25 13.92 13.59
C ALA A 493 -0.08 14.69 13.68
N ALA A 494 -0.05 16.02 13.50
CA ALA A 494 -1.24 16.86 13.47
C ALA A 494 -2.15 16.52 12.29
N LEU A 495 -1.58 16.26 11.11
CA LEU A 495 -2.34 15.80 9.94
C LEU A 495 -3.07 14.48 10.23
N PHE A 496 -2.39 13.53 10.87
CA PHE A 496 -2.99 12.26 11.27
C PHE A 496 -4.08 12.45 12.33
N ALA A 497 -3.85 13.27 13.35
CA ALA A 497 -4.84 13.57 14.38
C ALA A 497 -6.09 14.28 13.82
N ALA A 498 -5.93 15.12 12.80
CA ALA A 498 -7.04 15.78 12.11
C ALA A 498 -7.76 14.87 11.10
N SER A 499 -7.15 13.74 10.71
CA SER A 499 -7.68 12.83 9.70
C SER A 499 -9.11 12.34 9.95
N PRO A 500 -9.54 11.98 11.18
CA PRO A 500 -10.91 11.51 11.41
C PRO A 500 -11.96 12.60 11.17
N LEU A 501 -11.60 13.86 11.47
CA LEU A 501 -12.45 15.03 11.28
C LEU A 501 -12.58 15.39 9.79
N LEU A 502 -11.48 15.27 9.05
CA LEU A 502 -11.43 15.58 7.62
C LEU A 502 -12.04 14.48 6.74
N PHE A 503 -11.98 13.22 7.20
CA PHE A 503 -12.44 12.06 6.44
C PHE A 503 -13.23 11.08 7.32
N PRO A 504 -14.50 11.40 7.63
CA PRO A 504 -15.38 10.53 8.41
C PRO A 504 -15.45 9.14 7.77
N GLY A 505 -15.06 8.11 8.52
CA GLY A 505 -15.09 6.73 8.05
C GLY A 505 -13.93 6.29 7.14
N ALA A 506 -12.81 7.00 7.05
CA ALA A 506 -11.75 6.64 6.09
C ALA A 506 -10.56 5.82 6.62
N SER A 507 -10.41 5.56 7.93
CA SER A 507 -9.17 4.87 8.38
C SER A 507 -9.33 3.89 9.54
N HIS A 508 -8.77 2.69 9.36
CA HIS A 508 -8.40 1.80 10.48
C HIS A 508 -7.41 2.47 11.44
N GLY A 509 -6.55 3.39 10.95
CA GLY A 509 -5.61 4.15 11.79
C GLY A 509 -6.30 5.04 12.82
N SER A 510 -7.47 5.63 12.50
CA SER A 510 -8.26 6.41 13.46
C SER A 510 -8.88 5.55 14.56
N ARG A 511 -9.23 4.29 14.26
CA ARG A 511 -9.72 3.32 15.25
C ARG A 511 -8.61 2.75 16.13
N ALA A 512 -7.41 2.55 15.58
CA ALA A 512 -6.23 2.20 16.38
C ALA A 512 -5.83 3.33 17.36
N ALA A 513 -6.01 4.59 16.96
CA ALA A 513 -5.83 5.74 17.84
C ALA A 513 -6.93 5.87 18.93
N ALA A 514 -8.07 5.19 18.77
CA ALA A 514 -9.16 5.13 19.76
C ALA A 514 -8.91 4.10 20.89
N GLY A 515 -7.76 3.42 20.91
CA GLY A 515 -7.33 2.61 22.06
C GLY A 515 -7.87 1.17 22.11
N GLU A 516 -8.53 0.68 21.05
CA GLU A 516 -9.12 -0.67 21.01
C GLU A 516 -8.11 -1.80 20.68
N VAL A 517 -6.84 -1.47 20.41
CA VAL A 517 -5.80 -2.45 20.05
C VAL A 517 -4.58 -2.27 20.95
N GLY A 518 -4.06 -3.38 21.50
CA GLY A 518 -2.85 -3.38 22.31
C GLY A 518 -1.65 -2.81 21.56
N LEU A 519 -1.34 -1.53 21.78
CA LEU A 519 -0.20 -0.81 21.16
C LEU A 519 1.13 -1.55 21.36
N ARG A 520 1.26 -2.23 22.51
CA ARG A 520 2.42 -3.05 22.86
C ARG A 520 2.62 -4.23 21.90
N ASP A 521 1.57 -4.99 21.63
CA ASP A 521 1.66 -6.19 20.79
C ASP A 521 1.92 -5.83 19.33
N MET A 522 1.35 -4.72 18.87
CA MET A 522 1.65 -4.17 17.55
C MET A 522 3.10 -3.70 17.44
N ALA A 523 3.61 -3.00 18.45
CA ALA A 523 5.01 -2.56 18.48
C ALA A 523 5.98 -3.75 18.53
N LEU A 524 5.69 -4.76 19.35
CA LEU A 524 6.49 -6.00 19.43
C LEU A 524 6.51 -6.74 18.10
N ARG A 525 5.36 -6.89 17.44
CA ARG A 525 5.27 -7.56 16.14
C ARG A 525 5.97 -6.79 15.02
N LYS A 526 5.92 -5.45 15.04
CA LYS A 526 6.73 -4.63 14.12
C LYS A 526 8.22 -4.82 14.36
N LEU A 527 8.64 -4.90 15.63
CA LEU A 527 10.03 -5.16 15.98
C LEU A 527 10.48 -6.55 15.50
N GLU A 528 9.66 -7.58 15.68
CA GLU A 528 9.94 -8.93 15.16
C GLU A 528 10.12 -8.95 13.63
N LEU A 529 9.23 -8.29 12.89
CA LEU A 529 9.35 -8.17 11.42
C LEU A 529 10.61 -7.39 11.00
N ALA A 530 10.94 -6.32 11.73
CA ALA A 530 12.16 -5.56 11.50
C ALA A 530 13.41 -6.42 11.78
N LEU A 531 13.41 -7.21 12.85
CA LEU A 531 14.49 -8.12 13.23
C LEU A 531 14.66 -9.28 12.23
N ALA A 532 13.57 -9.85 11.73
CA ALA A 532 13.63 -10.89 10.70
C ALA A 532 14.35 -10.43 9.42
N THR A 533 14.33 -9.12 9.14
CA THR A 533 15.05 -8.56 7.97
C THR A 533 16.57 -8.62 8.17
N PHE A 534 17.07 -8.66 9.41
CA PHE A 534 18.50 -8.83 9.71
C PHE A 534 18.99 -10.27 9.49
N GLU A 535 18.11 -11.24 9.37
CA GLU A 535 18.50 -12.62 9.01
C GLU A 535 18.91 -12.73 7.53
N SER A 536 18.52 -11.75 6.71
CA SER A 536 18.85 -11.70 5.28
C SER A 536 20.23 -11.08 5.04
N TRP A 537 21.27 -11.92 4.99
CA TRP A 537 22.64 -11.48 4.68
C TRP A 537 22.75 -10.63 3.39
N PRO A 538 21.99 -10.87 2.30
CA PRO A 538 22.07 -10.03 1.10
C PRO A 538 21.59 -8.60 1.37
N LEU A 539 20.55 -8.41 2.18
CA LEU A 539 20.04 -7.09 2.55
C LEU A 539 21.03 -6.35 3.45
N LEU A 540 21.71 -7.05 4.35
CA LEU A 540 22.77 -6.46 5.17
C LEU A 540 23.99 -6.03 4.36
N LEU A 541 24.41 -6.85 3.38
CA LEU A 541 25.48 -6.46 2.46
C LEU A 541 25.09 -5.25 1.61
N LEU A 542 23.84 -5.21 1.12
CA LEU A 542 23.34 -4.05 0.39
C LEU A 542 23.32 -2.80 1.28
N LEU A 543 22.87 -2.91 2.53
CA LEU A 543 22.90 -1.82 3.50
C LEU A 543 24.33 -1.30 3.69
N ALA A 544 25.29 -2.20 3.91
CA ALA A 544 26.69 -1.86 4.10
C ALA A 544 27.28 -1.18 2.86
N ALA A 545 27.00 -1.70 1.66
CA ALA A 545 27.48 -1.13 0.39
C ALA A 545 26.91 0.28 0.14
N LEU A 546 25.60 0.47 0.30
CA LEU A 546 24.95 1.76 0.13
C LEU A 546 25.45 2.77 1.18
N SER A 547 25.58 2.35 2.44
CA SER A 547 26.09 3.19 3.53
C SER A 547 27.55 3.60 3.29
N ALA A 548 28.39 2.66 2.83
CA ALA A 548 29.77 2.93 2.46
C ALA A 548 29.88 3.93 1.30
N ALA A 549 29.04 3.80 0.27
CA ALA A 549 28.96 4.74 -0.83
C ALA A 549 28.57 6.14 -0.35
N VAL A 550 27.50 6.26 0.46
CA VAL A 550 27.05 7.53 1.05
C VAL A 550 28.16 8.16 1.90
N TRP A 551 28.80 7.38 2.77
CA TRP A 551 29.87 7.87 3.63
C TRP A 551 31.09 8.35 2.82
N ALA A 552 31.52 7.60 1.81
CA ALA A 552 32.62 7.98 0.94
C ALA A 552 32.32 9.28 0.16
N GLY A 553 31.11 9.40 -0.41
CA GLY A 553 30.67 10.62 -1.08
C GLY A 553 30.53 11.81 -0.12
N TRP A 554 29.99 11.59 1.08
CA TRP A 554 29.91 12.60 2.13
C TRP A 554 31.30 13.11 2.53
N ARG A 555 32.27 12.21 2.75
CA ARG A 555 33.66 12.60 3.04
C ARG A 555 34.24 13.45 1.91
N ARG A 556 33.96 13.08 0.66
CA ARG A 556 34.46 13.79 -0.54
C ARG A 556 33.82 15.17 -0.73
N ALA A 557 32.55 15.32 -0.34
CA ALA A 557 31.77 16.55 -0.40
C ALA A 557 31.84 17.40 0.88
N ARG A 558 32.61 16.96 1.89
CA ARG A 558 32.68 17.62 3.20
C ARG A 558 33.02 19.10 3.05
N GLY A 559 32.33 19.93 3.83
CA GLY A 559 32.46 21.40 3.76
C GLY A 559 31.62 22.06 2.65
N THR A 560 30.80 21.29 1.92
CA THR A 560 29.87 21.83 0.92
C THR A 560 28.40 21.56 1.30
N PRO A 561 27.43 22.32 0.78
CA PRO A 561 26.01 22.08 1.07
C PRO A 561 25.53 20.69 0.67
N LEU A 562 26.20 20.04 -0.29
CA LEU A 562 25.88 18.68 -0.71
C LEU A 562 26.12 17.65 0.41
N ALA A 563 27.13 17.85 1.26
CA ALA A 563 27.36 16.97 2.41
C ALA A 563 26.21 17.06 3.43
N ALA A 564 25.64 18.25 3.62
CA ALA A 564 24.44 18.42 4.45
C ALA A 564 23.22 17.70 3.86
N GLY A 565 23.06 17.77 2.53
CA GLY A 565 22.04 17.03 1.80
C GLY A 565 22.17 15.51 1.93
N LEU A 566 23.37 14.97 1.74
CA LEU A 566 23.66 13.53 1.89
C LEU A 566 23.39 13.05 3.31
N ALA A 567 23.78 13.81 4.33
CA ALA A 567 23.54 13.47 5.73
C ALA A 567 22.04 13.49 6.07
N GLY A 568 21.29 14.50 5.62
CA GLY A 568 19.84 14.58 5.82
C GLY A 568 19.07 13.46 5.13
N ALA A 569 19.44 13.12 3.90
CA ALA A 569 18.85 12.01 3.16
C ALA A 569 19.16 10.65 3.79
N ALA A 570 20.39 10.44 4.29
CA ALA A 570 20.75 9.23 5.04
C ALA A 570 19.95 9.10 6.34
N LEU A 571 19.75 10.20 7.07
CA LEU A 571 18.89 10.24 8.25
C LEU A 571 17.43 9.93 7.89
N THR A 572 16.93 10.47 6.78
CA THR A 572 15.58 10.18 6.27
C THR A 572 15.41 8.68 6.00
N ALA A 573 16.41 8.05 5.39
CA ALA A 573 16.41 6.60 5.16
C ALA A 573 16.43 5.79 6.47
N ALA A 574 17.22 6.21 7.46
CA ALA A 574 17.24 5.58 8.78
C ALA A 574 15.90 5.70 9.51
N LEU A 575 15.24 6.86 9.42
CA LEU A 575 13.91 7.08 10.00
C LEU A 575 12.84 6.22 9.31
N TYR A 576 12.92 6.05 7.99
CA TYR A 576 12.07 5.12 7.26
C TYR A 576 12.29 3.68 7.70
N ALA A 577 13.55 3.27 7.89
CA ALA A 577 13.88 1.94 8.39
C ALA A 577 13.26 1.65 9.77
N ALA A 578 13.15 2.68 10.62
CA ALA A 578 12.66 2.56 11.99
C ALA A 578 11.13 2.66 12.13
N LEU A 579 10.48 3.49 11.31
CA LEU A 579 9.07 3.85 11.51
C LEU A 579 8.12 3.24 10.48
N ASN A 580 8.61 2.89 9.28
CA ASN A 580 7.77 2.33 8.23
C ASN A 580 7.47 0.83 8.47
N ASP A 581 6.32 0.36 8.01
CA ASP A 581 5.89 -1.03 8.21
C ASP A 581 6.80 -2.04 7.50
N SER A 582 7.51 -1.64 6.42
CA SER A 582 8.48 -2.51 5.74
C SER A 582 9.89 -2.49 6.38
N GLY A 583 10.08 -1.77 7.48
CA GLY A 583 11.32 -1.76 8.26
C GLY A 583 12.57 -1.47 7.42
N LEU A 584 13.64 -2.27 7.62
CA LEU A 584 14.93 -2.10 6.93
C LEU A 584 14.79 -2.07 5.40
N LEU A 585 13.84 -2.81 4.81
CA LEU A 585 13.63 -2.79 3.36
C LEU A 585 13.23 -1.40 2.85
N ALA A 586 12.33 -0.70 3.54
CA ALA A 586 12.00 0.69 3.23
C ALA A 586 13.23 1.60 3.39
N GLY A 587 14.03 1.38 4.44
CA GLY A 587 15.29 2.08 4.64
C GLY A 587 16.25 1.94 3.45
N LEU A 588 16.41 0.73 2.90
CA LEU A 588 17.25 0.45 1.74
C LEU A 588 16.78 1.19 0.48
N TYR A 589 15.47 1.16 0.21
CA TYR A 589 14.87 1.91 -0.90
C TYR A 589 15.11 3.42 -0.78
N ALA A 590 14.98 3.98 0.42
CA ALA A 590 15.28 5.39 0.66
C ALA A 590 16.78 5.71 0.55
N LEU A 591 17.65 4.83 1.06
CA LEU A 591 19.12 5.01 1.11
C LEU A 591 19.77 4.91 -0.28
N PHE A 592 19.14 4.20 -1.21
CA PHE A 592 19.61 4.08 -2.59
C PHE A 592 19.86 5.46 -3.25
N TYR A 593 18.98 6.44 -3.00
CA TYR A 593 19.06 7.76 -3.63
C TYR A 593 20.23 8.64 -3.18
N PRO A 594 20.49 8.83 -1.87
CA PRO A 594 21.73 9.47 -1.44
C PRO A 594 22.97 8.67 -1.85
N ALA A 595 22.89 7.34 -1.98
CA ALA A 595 24.01 6.54 -2.51
C ALA A 595 24.30 6.87 -3.98
N VAL A 596 23.27 6.98 -4.84
CA VAL A 596 23.44 7.44 -6.22
C VAL A 596 24.06 8.83 -6.28
N ALA A 597 23.55 9.78 -5.48
CA ALA A 597 24.13 11.13 -5.40
C ALA A 597 25.60 11.10 -4.95
N ALA A 598 25.95 10.26 -3.99
CA ALA A 598 27.32 10.07 -3.52
C ALA A 598 28.23 9.45 -4.60
N LEU A 599 27.76 8.43 -5.32
CA LEU A 599 28.49 7.82 -6.44
C LEU A 599 28.76 8.80 -7.57
N LEU A 600 27.81 9.70 -7.87
CA LEU A 600 28.01 10.79 -8.83
C LEU A 600 29.14 11.76 -8.39
N VAL A 601 29.28 12.02 -7.08
CA VAL A 601 30.42 12.80 -6.54
C VAL A 601 31.73 12.03 -6.72
N LEU A 602 31.74 10.76 -6.36
CA LEU A 602 32.95 9.92 -6.42
C LEU A 602 33.41 9.69 -7.86
N ALA A 603 32.48 9.54 -8.80
CA ALA A 603 32.77 9.45 -10.23
C ALA A 603 33.38 10.74 -10.81
N GLY A 604 33.31 11.86 -10.10
CA GLY A 604 33.76 13.16 -10.63
C GLY A 604 32.78 13.78 -11.63
N ALA A 605 31.61 13.17 -11.82
CA ALA A 605 30.52 13.70 -12.63
C ALA A 605 29.90 14.96 -11.99
N LEU A 606 30.06 15.14 -10.68
CA LEU A 606 29.69 16.36 -9.96
C LEU A 606 30.94 17.19 -9.67
N LYS A 607 31.16 18.27 -10.44
CA LYS A 607 32.10 19.33 -10.03
C LYS A 607 31.49 20.06 -8.84
N VAL A 608 31.84 19.63 -7.63
CA VAL A 608 31.40 20.29 -6.40
C VAL A 608 32.02 21.70 -6.39
N PRO A 609 31.22 22.79 -6.37
CA PRO A 609 31.77 24.14 -6.28
C PRO A 609 32.56 24.26 -4.98
N ARG A 610 33.88 24.47 -5.08
CA ARG A 610 34.68 24.84 -3.90
C ARG A 610 34.16 26.19 -3.40
N PRO A 611 34.04 26.40 -2.08
CA PRO A 611 33.73 27.72 -1.57
C PRO A 611 34.74 28.72 -2.13
N ARG A 612 34.25 29.85 -2.66
CA ARG A 612 35.12 30.98 -3.04
C ARG A 612 35.94 31.32 -1.79
N GLN A 613 37.24 31.07 -1.82
CA GLN A 613 38.14 31.66 -0.86
C GLN A 613 37.98 33.17 -1.05
N THR A 614 37.43 33.85 -0.05
CA THR A 614 37.57 35.30 0.05
C THR A 614 39.06 35.60 -0.06
N PRO A 615 39.49 36.45 -1.01
CA PRO A 615 40.90 36.84 -1.08
C PRO A 615 41.31 37.38 0.29
N PRO A 616 42.54 37.07 0.77
CA PRO A 616 43.02 37.64 2.01
C PRO A 616 42.89 39.16 1.92
N ALA A 617 42.34 39.78 2.97
CA ALA A 617 42.20 41.23 3.03
C ALA A 617 43.56 41.87 2.69
N PRO A 618 43.62 42.88 1.82
CA PRO A 618 44.88 43.54 1.48
C PRO A 618 45.54 44.01 2.77
N GLY A 619 46.78 43.57 2.98
CA GLY A 619 47.55 43.80 4.19
C GLY A 619 47.57 45.28 4.55
N ARG A 620 47.44 45.57 5.85
CA ARG A 620 47.68 46.90 6.40
C ARG A 620 49.09 47.33 6.03
N CYS A 621 49.19 48.24 5.07
CA CYS A 621 50.41 48.97 4.76
C CYS A 621 50.84 49.72 6.04
N CYS A 622 51.92 49.27 6.68
CA CYS A 622 52.53 49.99 7.78
C CYS A 622 52.99 51.37 7.30
N ALA A 623 52.42 52.39 7.94
CA ALA A 623 52.68 53.78 7.68
C ALA A 623 54.15 54.15 7.94
N ARG A 624 54.65 55.02 7.06
CA ARG A 624 55.94 55.72 7.12
C ARG A 624 56.23 56.31 8.51
N ARG A 625 57.43 56.05 9.04
CA ARG A 625 58.02 56.84 10.14
C ARG A 625 58.32 58.27 9.66
N PRO A 626 58.03 59.33 10.45
CA PRO A 626 58.53 60.66 10.18
C PRO A 626 59.96 60.82 10.72
N SER A 627 60.74 61.61 9.99
CA SER A 627 62.07 62.09 10.32
C SER A 627 62.06 62.94 11.61
N ARG A 628 63.02 62.69 12.50
CA ARG A 628 63.50 63.68 13.47
C ARG A 628 65.00 63.87 13.27
N ARG A 629 65.36 65.04 12.72
CA ARG A 629 66.68 65.68 12.81
C ARG A 629 66.60 66.80 13.87
N ARG A 630 67.77 67.14 14.42
CA ARG A 630 68.13 68.08 15.51
C ARG A 630 68.13 67.38 16.88
N GLY A 631 69.23 67.26 17.62
CA GLY A 631 70.51 67.99 17.61
C GLY A 631 70.78 68.44 19.04
N GLY A 632 71.83 67.92 19.67
CA GLY A 632 72.18 68.10 21.09
C GLY A 632 72.93 66.89 21.59
#